data_AF-A0A440VBF3-F1
#
_entry.id   AF-A0A440VBF3-F1
#
_cell.length_a   1.000
_cell.length_b   1.000
_cell.length_c   1.000
_cell.angle_alpha   90.00
_cell.angle_beta   90.00
_cell.angle_gamma   90.00
#
_symmetry.space_group_name_H-M   'P 1'
#
loop_
_entity.id
_entity.type
_entity.pdbx_description
1 polymer ?
#
loop_
_entity_poly.entity_id
_entity_poly.type
_entity_poly.pdbx_seq_one_letter_code
_entity_poly.pdbx_strand_id
1 'polypeptide(L)'
;MEQTRGEPQASSVSPQPSSSVLHLQPELLGEIAKGLSPIDLMMMSQTNQQLRVATMVIVPQESRQRAIRVQAIWNRLTEPQPGVDPSAVLMHPSVIQSLAPNLNCLTTVQQQRLVALVEGLADPQYRASTLWGLGKGVAGLAPELQPRLVALVEALAEPQYRASALLGLGKGVAGLAPELQPRLVALAEGLDHPEHRVLALWGLGAGVAGLEPALQQRLVRLAEGLAPCYRAWALGGFGAGVAGLAPALQQRLVLLAEGLDQPGHRA
;
A
#
# COMPACT_ATOMS: atom_id res chain seq x y z
N MET A 1 57.91 44.72 -54.45
CA MET A 1 56.63 44.13 -54.86
C MET A 1 56.18 43.16 -53.80
N GLU A 2 54.90 43.27 -53.47
CA GLU A 2 54.02 42.38 -52.73
C GLU A 2 54.24 42.02 -51.25
N GLN A 3 53.08 42.08 -50.61
CA GLN A 3 52.69 42.06 -49.21
C GLN A 3 51.87 40.77 -48.99
N THR A 4 51.65 40.38 -47.73
CA THR A 4 50.66 39.37 -47.23
C THR A 4 51.11 37.90 -47.36
N ARG A 5 50.82 36.94 -46.46
CA ARG A 5 49.79 36.77 -45.41
C ARG A 5 50.22 35.53 -44.58
N GLY A 6 50.35 35.59 -43.25
CA GLY A 6 49.37 35.00 -42.31
C GLY A 6 49.73 33.60 -41.78
N GLU A 7 50.24 33.50 -40.55
CA GLU A 7 50.00 32.33 -39.68
C GLU A 7 48.58 32.43 -39.07
N PRO A 8 47.92 31.34 -38.66
CA PRO A 8 48.09 30.86 -37.27
C PRO A 8 47.96 29.34 -37.03
N GLN A 9 48.80 28.85 -36.11
CA GLN A 9 48.51 27.89 -35.03
C GLN A 9 47.39 26.85 -35.22
N ALA A 10 47.79 25.59 -35.45
CA ALA A 10 46.94 24.42 -35.27
C ALA A 10 46.75 24.11 -33.77
N SER A 11 45.66 24.63 -33.20
CA SER A 11 45.19 24.26 -31.86
C SER A 11 44.70 22.81 -31.83
N SER A 12 45.16 22.08 -30.82
CA SER A 12 44.72 20.73 -30.46
C SER A 12 43.21 20.67 -30.23
N VAL A 13 42.50 19.91 -31.07
CA VAL A 13 41.11 19.52 -30.80
C VAL A 13 41.14 18.10 -30.26
N SER A 14 41.15 17.98 -28.94
CA SER A 14 40.75 16.76 -28.24
C SER A 14 39.27 16.50 -28.54
N PRO A 15 38.84 15.29 -28.93
CA PRO A 15 37.42 14.97 -29.04
C PRO A 15 36.83 14.95 -27.62
N GLN A 16 36.02 15.96 -27.29
CA GLN A 16 35.16 15.89 -26.13
C GLN A 16 34.17 14.72 -26.33
N PRO A 17 34.02 13.80 -25.36
CA PRO A 17 32.94 12.84 -25.42
C PRO A 17 31.63 13.61 -25.32
N SER A 18 30.77 13.45 -26.33
CA SER A 18 29.43 14.03 -26.39
C SER A 18 28.61 13.55 -25.19
N SER A 19 28.67 14.29 -24.09
CA SER A 19 27.86 14.09 -22.89
C SER A 19 26.45 14.63 -23.12
N SER A 20 25.68 13.97 -23.99
CA SER A 20 24.31 14.36 -24.33
C SER A 20 23.32 13.23 -24.09
N VAL A 21 23.45 12.55 -22.94
CA VAL A 21 22.43 11.58 -22.46
C VAL A 21 21.45 12.22 -21.46
N LEU A 22 21.54 13.53 -21.17
CA LEU A 22 20.78 14.15 -20.06
C LEU A 22 19.87 15.33 -20.46
N HIS A 23 19.31 15.33 -21.66
CA HIS A 23 18.08 16.09 -21.93
C HIS A 23 16.89 15.13 -21.96
N LEU A 24 16.50 14.63 -20.78
CA LEU A 24 15.25 13.89 -20.64
C LEU A 24 14.10 14.87 -20.92
N GLN A 25 13.29 14.56 -21.94
CA GLN A 25 12.14 15.38 -22.33
C GLN A 25 11.17 15.55 -21.15
N PRO A 26 10.54 16.72 -20.96
CA PRO A 26 9.61 16.98 -19.86
C PRO A 26 8.48 15.95 -19.74
N GLU A 27 8.02 15.42 -20.87
CA GLU A 27 6.98 14.39 -20.94
C GLU A 27 7.46 13.06 -20.31
N LEU A 28 8.70 12.65 -20.62
CA LEU A 28 9.29 11.43 -20.06
C LEU A 28 9.54 11.57 -18.55
N LEU A 29 9.93 12.76 -18.10
CA LEU A 29 10.06 13.08 -16.69
C LEU A 29 8.72 13.04 -15.96
N GLY A 30 7.64 13.45 -16.63
CA GLY A 30 6.28 13.34 -16.12
C GLY A 30 5.82 11.91 -15.92
N GLU A 31 6.07 11.03 -16.89
CA GLU A 31 5.74 9.60 -16.78
C GLU A 31 6.55 8.90 -15.69
N ILE A 32 7.85 9.19 -15.58
CA ILE A 32 8.69 8.68 -14.47
C ILE A 32 8.12 9.16 -13.13
N ALA A 33 7.77 10.44 -13.02
CA ALA A 33 7.26 11.01 -11.78
C ALA A 33 5.90 10.44 -11.35
N LYS A 34 5.04 10.03 -12.29
CA LYS A 34 3.76 9.36 -11.97
C LYS A 34 3.95 8.00 -11.29
N GLY A 35 5.06 7.31 -11.59
CA GLY A 35 5.38 6.01 -10.98
C GLY A 35 6.09 6.09 -9.64
N LEU A 36 6.56 7.28 -9.23
CA LEU A 36 7.35 7.45 -8.01
C LEU A 36 6.48 7.72 -6.79
N SER A 37 6.93 7.21 -5.64
CA SER A 37 6.29 7.51 -4.37
C SER A 37 6.46 8.98 -3.97
N PRO A 38 5.56 9.56 -3.14
CA PRO A 38 5.72 10.92 -2.65
C PRO A 38 7.07 11.20 -1.96
N ILE A 39 7.64 10.20 -1.28
CA ILE A 39 8.95 10.34 -0.63
C ILE A 39 10.09 10.38 -1.66
N ASP A 40 10.05 9.54 -2.69
CA ASP A 40 11.08 9.52 -3.74
C ASP A 40 11.07 10.83 -4.53
N LEU A 41 9.89 11.34 -4.84
CA LEU A 41 9.70 12.64 -5.48
C LEU A 41 10.27 13.79 -4.64
N MET A 42 10.07 13.74 -3.31
CA MET A 42 10.65 14.73 -2.40
C MET A 42 12.18 14.65 -2.43
N MET A 43 12.76 13.46 -2.28
CA MET A 43 14.21 13.25 -2.28
C MET A 43 14.87 13.65 -3.61
N MET A 44 14.30 13.24 -4.74
CA MET A 44 14.80 13.59 -6.07
C MET A 44 14.76 15.09 -6.34
N SER A 45 13.73 15.79 -5.85
CA SER A 45 13.65 17.26 -5.99
C SER A 45 14.74 18.00 -5.19
N GLN A 46 15.25 17.41 -4.12
CA GLN A 46 16.34 18.00 -3.33
C GLN A 46 17.68 17.86 -4.05
N THR A 47 17.91 16.76 -4.77
CA THR A 47 19.20 16.46 -5.40
C THR A 47 19.35 16.95 -6.84
N ASN A 48 18.25 17.20 -7.58
CA ASN A 48 18.33 17.62 -8.99
C ASN A 48 17.47 18.85 -9.28
N GLN A 49 18.12 19.94 -9.69
CA GLN A 49 17.48 21.24 -9.93
C GLN A 49 16.58 21.25 -11.19
N GLN A 50 16.94 20.51 -12.25
CA GLN A 50 16.11 20.40 -13.46
C GLN A 50 14.85 19.56 -13.17
N LEU A 51 15.01 18.46 -12.45
CA LEU A 51 13.88 17.67 -11.96
C LEU A 51 13.02 18.49 -11.00
N ARG A 52 13.60 19.32 -10.13
CA ARG A 52 12.83 20.20 -9.23
C ARG A 52 11.85 21.09 -10.00
N VAL A 53 12.30 21.71 -11.10
CA VAL A 53 11.47 22.56 -11.95
C VAL A 53 10.43 21.73 -12.72
N ALA A 54 10.81 20.62 -13.33
CA ALA A 54 9.86 19.74 -14.04
C ALA A 54 8.78 19.16 -13.10
N THR A 55 9.19 18.73 -11.90
CA THR A 55 8.30 18.17 -10.87
C THR A 55 7.37 19.25 -10.30
N MET A 56 7.77 20.53 -10.29
CA MET A 56 6.88 21.64 -9.89
C MET A 56 5.72 21.88 -10.88
N VAL A 57 5.92 21.53 -12.16
CA VAL A 57 4.91 21.73 -13.21
C VAL A 57 4.02 20.49 -13.39
N ILE A 58 4.55 19.29 -13.15
CA ILE A 58 3.90 18.02 -13.54
C ILE A 58 3.35 17.22 -12.35
N VAL A 59 3.95 17.31 -11.16
CA VAL A 59 3.52 16.52 -9.98
C VAL A 59 2.55 17.32 -9.12
N PRO A 60 1.47 16.71 -8.59
CA PRO A 60 0.58 17.37 -7.65
C PRO A 60 1.35 17.92 -6.46
N GLN A 61 1.31 19.25 -6.28
CA GLN A 61 1.93 19.95 -5.14
C GLN A 61 1.48 19.35 -3.79
N GLU A 62 0.25 18.83 -3.75
CA GLU A 62 -0.32 18.13 -2.60
C GLU A 62 0.47 16.89 -2.18
N SER A 63 0.95 16.07 -3.12
CA SER A 63 1.72 14.84 -2.82
C SER A 63 3.05 15.18 -2.16
N ARG A 64 3.74 16.20 -2.67
CA ARG A 64 4.99 16.69 -2.07
C ARG A 64 4.74 17.28 -0.68
N GLN A 65 3.73 18.14 -0.54
CA GLN A 65 3.38 18.72 0.77
C GLN A 65 2.96 17.67 1.79
N ARG A 66 2.32 16.58 1.34
CA ARG A 66 2.01 15.42 2.19
C ARG A 66 3.29 14.76 2.69
N ALA A 67 4.24 14.45 1.81
CA ALA A 67 5.52 13.86 2.22
C ALA A 67 6.27 14.74 3.24
N ILE A 68 6.34 16.05 3.00
CA ILE A 68 6.98 17.00 3.94
C ILE A 68 6.30 16.97 5.32
N ARG A 69 4.97 17.02 5.37
CA ARG A 69 4.22 16.99 6.62
C ARG A 69 4.41 15.67 7.37
N VAL A 70 4.35 14.55 6.66
CA VAL A 70 4.54 13.22 7.24
C VAL A 70 5.95 13.07 7.80
N GLN A 71 6.98 13.54 7.09
CA GLN A 71 8.35 13.52 7.59
C GLN A 71 8.54 14.41 8.82
N ALA A 72 7.93 15.60 8.86
CA ALA A 72 7.98 16.46 10.03
C ALA A 72 7.33 15.81 11.26
N ILE A 73 6.19 15.14 11.08
CA ILE A 73 5.50 14.41 12.16
C ILE A 73 6.33 13.20 12.59
N TRP A 74 6.82 12.40 11.65
CA TRP A 74 7.68 11.25 11.95
C TRP A 74 8.88 11.67 12.80
N ASN A 75 9.59 12.72 12.39
CA ASN A 75 10.76 13.21 13.12
C ASN A 75 10.42 13.59 14.56
N ARG A 76 9.30 14.29 14.79
CA ARG A 76 8.83 14.62 16.15
C ARG A 76 8.46 13.39 16.98
N LEU A 77 7.82 12.40 16.37
CA LEU A 77 7.46 11.14 17.07
C LEU A 77 8.70 10.32 17.43
N THR A 78 9.76 10.42 16.63
CA THR A 78 11.02 9.70 16.85
C THR A 78 12.09 10.51 17.57
N GLU A 79 11.80 11.77 17.91
CA GLU A 79 12.72 12.66 18.61
C GLU A 79 12.96 12.12 20.03
N PRO A 80 14.23 11.95 20.46
CA PRO A 80 14.52 11.49 21.81
C PRO A 80 13.98 12.48 22.84
N GLN A 81 13.02 12.04 23.65
CA GLN A 81 12.49 12.81 24.77
C GLN A 81 12.83 12.12 26.10
N PRO A 82 13.15 12.87 27.17
CA PRO A 82 13.49 12.27 28.46
C PRO A 82 12.32 11.42 29.00
N GLY A 83 12.57 10.12 29.21
CA GLY A 83 11.59 9.20 29.80
C GLY A 83 10.50 8.69 28.85
N VAL A 84 10.55 9.03 27.55
CA VAL A 84 9.59 8.55 26.55
C VAL A 84 10.32 7.64 25.57
N ASP A 85 9.88 6.39 25.44
CA ASP A 85 10.37 5.49 24.39
C ASP A 85 9.69 5.81 23.05
N PRO A 86 10.42 6.28 22.03
CA PRO A 86 9.85 6.57 20.72
C PRO A 86 9.20 5.35 20.06
N SER A 87 9.65 4.14 20.41
CA SER A 87 9.10 2.88 19.87
C SER A 87 7.67 2.65 20.37
N ALA A 88 7.44 2.86 21.67
CA ALA A 88 6.10 2.80 22.26
C ALA A 88 5.16 3.86 21.67
N VAL A 89 5.66 5.08 21.42
CA VAL A 89 4.88 6.15 20.77
C VAL A 89 4.46 5.74 19.35
N LEU A 90 5.39 5.19 18.56
CA LEU A 90 5.10 4.72 17.20
C LEU A 90 4.07 3.58 17.17
N MET A 91 4.08 2.70 18.16
CA MET A 91 3.14 1.58 18.26
C MET A 91 1.77 2.00 18.83
N HIS A 92 1.58 3.25 19.24
CA HIS A 92 0.29 3.71 19.73
C HIS A 92 -0.80 3.58 18.65
N PRO A 93 -1.99 3.00 18.93
CA PRO A 93 -2.99 2.68 17.91
C PRO A 93 -3.40 3.87 17.02
N SER A 94 -3.54 5.06 17.60
CA SER A 94 -3.89 6.28 16.84
C SER A 94 -2.77 6.72 15.90
N VAL A 95 -1.51 6.52 16.29
CA VAL A 95 -0.34 6.86 15.47
C VAL A 95 -0.28 5.90 14.28
N ILE A 96 -0.39 4.59 14.54
CA ILE A 96 -0.44 3.56 13.51
C ILE A 96 -1.54 3.83 12.47
N GLN A 97 -2.77 4.07 12.92
CA GLN A 97 -3.91 4.34 12.02
C GLN A 97 -3.72 5.62 11.20
N SER A 98 -3.07 6.64 11.77
CA SER A 98 -2.79 7.90 11.08
C SER A 98 -1.63 7.77 10.07
N LEU A 99 -0.65 6.92 10.38
CA LEU A 99 0.50 6.65 9.52
C LEU A 99 0.16 5.72 8.36
N ALA A 100 -0.76 4.76 8.56
CA ALA A 100 -1.13 3.76 7.56
C ALA A 100 -1.40 4.35 6.16
N PRO A 101 -2.31 5.32 5.95
CA PRO A 101 -2.55 5.87 4.61
C PRO A 101 -1.35 6.66 4.02
N ASN A 102 -0.29 6.87 4.81
CA ASN A 102 0.88 7.67 4.46
C ASN A 102 2.18 6.85 4.45
N LEU A 103 2.13 5.51 4.44
CA LEU A 103 3.34 4.68 4.44
C LEU A 103 4.25 4.98 3.23
N ASN A 104 3.68 5.33 2.07
CA ASN A 104 4.43 5.75 0.88
C ASN A 104 5.12 7.13 1.00
N CYS A 105 4.88 7.85 2.09
CA CYS A 105 5.56 9.09 2.43
C CYS A 105 6.73 8.86 3.40
N LEU A 106 6.93 7.63 3.87
CA LEU A 106 8.05 7.22 4.72
C LEU A 106 9.19 6.69 3.86
N THR A 107 10.43 6.94 4.27
CA THR A 107 11.60 6.33 3.62
C THR A 107 11.63 4.82 3.89
N THR A 108 12.33 4.05 3.05
CA THR A 108 12.48 2.60 3.26
C THR A 108 13.05 2.26 4.64
N VAL A 109 13.99 3.07 5.15
CA VAL A 109 14.56 2.88 6.50
C VAL A 109 13.51 3.10 7.59
N GLN A 110 12.64 4.09 7.44
CA GLN A 110 11.55 4.35 8.38
C GLN A 110 10.50 3.22 8.34
N GLN A 111 10.15 2.75 7.15
CA GLN A 111 9.25 1.61 6.99
C GLN A 111 9.85 0.33 7.59
N GLN A 112 11.15 0.07 7.36
CA GLN A 112 11.88 -1.05 7.99
C GLN A 112 11.82 -0.98 9.51
N ARG A 113 12.04 0.20 10.09
CA ARG A 113 11.92 0.40 11.54
C ARG A 113 10.51 0.10 12.03
N LEU A 114 9.49 0.60 11.33
CA LEU A 114 8.10 0.34 11.68
C LEU A 114 7.79 -1.16 11.68
N VAL A 115 8.16 -1.87 10.60
CA VAL A 115 7.95 -3.32 10.47
C VAL A 115 8.70 -4.09 11.56
N ALA A 116 9.95 -3.75 11.84
CA ALA A 116 10.73 -4.37 12.91
C ALA A 116 10.08 -4.20 14.29
N LEU A 117 9.45 -3.05 14.56
CA LEU A 117 8.69 -2.84 15.79
C LEU A 117 7.46 -3.76 15.86
N VAL A 118 6.73 -3.95 14.76
CA VAL A 118 5.60 -4.90 14.72
C VAL A 118 6.06 -6.34 14.94
N GLU A 119 7.18 -6.74 14.32
CA GLU A 119 7.80 -8.05 14.52
C GLU A 119 8.20 -8.29 15.98
N GLY A 120 8.69 -7.25 16.66
CA GLY A 120 9.09 -7.29 18.06
C GLY A 120 7.94 -7.27 19.07
N LEU A 121 6.68 -7.05 18.65
CA LEU A 121 5.54 -7.07 19.58
C LEU A 121 5.32 -8.49 20.10
N ALA A 122 5.54 -8.74 21.38
CA ALA A 122 5.37 -10.07 21.98
C ALA A 122 3.89 -10.49 22.12
N ASP A 123 3.01 -9.53 22.41
CA ASP A 123 1.60 -9.78 22.62
C ASP A 123 0.88 -10.01 21.26
N PRO A 124 0.23 -11.17 21.05
CA PRO A 124 -0.42 -11.50 19.79
C PRO A 124 -1.66 -10.65 19.50
N GLN A 125 -2.41 -10.23 20.52
CA GLN A 125 -3.55 -9.33 20.38
C GLN A 125 -3.09 -7.94 19.94
N TYR A 126 -2.03 -7.42 20.59
CA TYR A 126 -1.49 -6.12 20.24
C TYR A 126 -0.86 -6.13 18.86
N ARG A 127 -0.14 -7.20 18.49
CA ARG A 127 0.36 -7.41 17.14
C ARG A 127 -0.76 -7.41 16.10
N ALA A 128 -1.85 -8.14 16.35
CA ALA A 128 -3.00 -8.20 15.46
C ALA A 128 -3.70 -6.84 15.30
N SER A 129 -3.84 -6.08 16.40
CA SER A 129 -4.39 -4.72 16.38
C SER A 129 -3.51 -3.76 15.56
N THR A 130 -2.19 -3.85 15.72
CA THR A 130 -1.24 -3.06 14.92
C THR A 130 -1.30 -3.43 13.44
N LEU A 131 -1.37 -4.72 13.11
CA LEU A 131 -1.53 -5.20 11.72
C LEU A 131 -2.85 -4.72 11.11
N TRP A 132 -3.95 -4.75 11.88
CA TRP A 132 -5.23 -4.19 11.45
C TRP A 132 -5.10 -2.69 11.15
N GLY A 133 -4.47 -1.92 12.05
CA GLY A 133 -4.28 -0.48 11.89
C GLY A 133 -3.41 -0.10 10.69
N LEU A 134 -2.36 -0.87 10.41
CA LEU A 134 -1.48 -0.67 9.25
C LEU A 134 -2.10 -1.10 7.93
N GLY A 135 -3.03 -2.08 7.97
CA GLY A 135 -3.46 -2.82 6.80
C GLY A 135 -4.03 -1.98 5.66
N LYS A 136 -4.75 -0.88 5.95
CA LYS A 136 -5.24 0.07 4.92
C LYS A 136 -4.11 0.66 4.07
N GLY A 137 -2.94 0.79 4.67
CA GLY A 137 -1.75 1.41 4.10
C GLY A 137 -0.77 0.47 3.42
N VAL A 138 -0.99 -0.85 3.52
CA VAL A 138 0.04 -1.86 3.23
C VAL A 138 0.62 -1.75 1.82
N ALA A 139 -0.18 -1.31 0.85
CA ALA A 139 0.23 -1.06 -0.53
C ALA A 139 1.29 0.05 -0.67
N GLY A 140 1.35 0.96 0.30
CA GLY A 140 2.35 2.04 0.34
C GLY A 140 3.69 1.62 0.93
N LEU A 141 3.84 0.37 1.39
CA LEU A 141 5.12 -0.17 1.82
C LEU A 141 5.95 -0.59 0.62
N ALA A 142 7.27 -0.46 0.77
CA ALA A 142 8.25 -1.01 -0.15
C ALA A 142 7.96 -2.50 -0.41
N PRO A 143 8.04 -2.97 -1.67
CA PRO A 143 7.70 -4.35 -2.03
C PRO A 143 8.40 -5.42 -1.18
N GLU A 144 9.64 -5.16 -0.74
CA GLU A 144 10.45 -6.09 0.05
C GLU A 144 9.94 -6.25 1.49
N LEU A 145 9.11 -5.31 1.98
CA LEU A 145 8.55 -5.32 3.33
C LEU A 145 7.15 -5.95 3.38
N GLN A 146 6.42 -5.97 2.26
CA GLN A 146 5.08 -6.55 2.21
C GLN A 146 5.04 -8.04 2.62
N PRO A 147 5.97 -8.92 2.16
CA PRO A 147 6.00 -10.32 2.57
C PRO A 147 6.18 -10.50 4.08
N ARG A 148 6.92 -9.60 4.74
CA ARG A 148 7.16 -9.66 6.19
C ARG A 148 5.88 -9.42 6.97
N LEU A 149 5.08 -8.42 6.59
CA LEU A 149 3.77 -8.19 7.22
C LEU A 149 2.80 -9.35 6.97
N VAL A 150 2.78 -9.91 5.75
CA VAL A 150 1.94 -11.09 5.45
C VAL A 150 2.36 -12.28 6.31
N ALA A 151 3.66 -12.53 6.46
CA ALA A 151 4.17 -13.58 7.33
C ALA A 151 3.77 -13.37 8.80
N LEU A 152 3.72 -12.13 9.29
CA LEU A 152 3.23 -11.84 10.64
C LEU A 152 1.76 -12.20 10.82
N VAL A 153 0.91 -11.98 9.80
CA VAL A 153 -0.51 -12.36 9.82
C VAL A 153 -0.66 -13.88 9.82
N GLU A 154 0.15 -14.58 9.02
CA GLU A 154 0.18 -16.04 8.98
C GLU A 154 0.60 -16.63 10.33
N ALA A 155 1.59 -16.01 10.98
CA ALA A 155 2.13 -16.43 12.27
C ALA A 155 1.20 -16.14 13.46
N LEU A 156 0.09 -15.41 13.28
CA LEU A 156 -0.92 -15.26 14.33
C LEU A 156 -1.56 -16.63 14.56
N ALA A 157 -1.30 -17.23 15.72
CA ALA A 157 -1.83 -18.55 16.07
C ALA A 157 -3.37 -18.54 16.12
N GLU A 158 -3.93 -17.51 16.76
CA GLU A 158 -5.36 -17.47 17.02
C GLU A 158 -6.19 -16.99 15.83
N PRO A 159 -7.24 -17.75 15.43
CA PRO A 159 -8.09 -17.42 14.29
C PRO A 159 -8.74 -16.03 14.39
N GLN A 160 -9.15 -15.58 15.58
CA GLN A 160 -9.75 -14.26 15.77
C GLN A 160 -8.78 -13.12 15.46
N TYR A 161 -7.51 -13.30 15.80
CA TYR A 161 -6.46 -12.31 15.56
C TYR A 161 -6.10 -12.26 14.08
N ARG A 162 -6.04 -13.42 13.43
CA ARG A 162 -5.87 -13.51 11.98
C ARG A 162 -7.01 -12.84 11.22
N ALA A 163 -8.26 -13.08 11.63
CA ALA A 163 -9.44 -12.45 11.05
C ALA A 163 -9.42 -10.93 11.23
N SER A 164 -9.04 -10.44 12.41
CA SER A 164 -8.87 -9.01 12.67
C SER A 164 -7.79 -8.38 11.79
N ALA A 165 -6.63 -9.02 11.65
CA ALA A 165 -5.59 -8.53 10.76
C ALA A 165 -6.06 -8.49 9.30
N LEU A 166 -6.72 -9.55 8.81
CA LEU A 166 -7.30 -9.62 7.47
C LEU A 166 -8.33 -8.51 7.21
N LEU A 167 -9.16 -8.17 8.21
CA LEU A 167 -10.11 -7.07 8.13
C LEU A 167 -9.40 -5.75 7.79
N GLY A 168 -8.26 -5.46 8.43
CA GLY A 168 -7.51 -4.22 8.22
C GLY A 168 -6.75 -4.22 6.90
N LEU A 169 -6.07 -5.33 6.58
CA LEU A 169 -5.28 -5.51 5.35
C LEU A 169 -6.14 -5.49 4.09
N GLY A 170 -7.40 -5.92 4.19
CA GLY A 170 -8.23 -6.16 3.03
C GLY A 170 -8.51 -4.94 2.15
N LYS A 171 -8.49 -3.71 2.70
CA LYS A 171 -8.59 -2.49 1.87
C LYS A 171 -7.35 -2.23 1.01
N GLY A 172 -6.17 -2.66 1.48
CA GLY A 172 -4.90 -2.49 0.79
C GLY A 172 -4.44 -3.71 0.00
N VAL A 173 -5.21 -4.82 0.02
CA VAL A 173 -4.82 -6.11 -0.57
C VAL A 173 -4.50 -6.02 -2.07
N ALA A 174 -5.24 -5.19 -2.80
CA ALA A 174 -5.05 -4.98 -4.23
C ALA A 174 -3.70 -4.37 -4.59
N GLY A 175 -3.08 -3.61 -3.68
CA GLY A 175 -1.77 -3.00 -3.89
C GLY A 175 -0.61 -3.84 -3.33
N LEU A 176 -0.89 -5.04 -2.83
CA LEU A 176 0.14 -6.02 -2.53
C LEU A 176 0.66 -6.67 -3.81
N ALA A 177 1.92 -7.10 -3.78
CA ALA A 177 2.48 -7.96 -4.82
C ALA A 177 1.54 -9.14 -5.14
N PRO A 178 1.28 -9.46 -6.42
CA PRO A 178 0.30 -10.48 -6.82
C PRO A 178 0.51 -11.84 -6.14
N GLU A 179 1.74 -12.20 -5.82
CA GLU A 179 2.11 -13.47 -5.17
C GLU A 179 1.67 -13.53 -3.70
N LEU A 180 1.43 -12.39 -3.07
CA LEU A 180 0.99 -12.28 -1.67
C LEU A 180 -0.53 -12.34 -1.52
N GLN A 181 -1.28 -11.89 -2.53
CA GLN A 181 -2.73 -11.83 -2.47
C GLN A 181 -3.39 -13.21 -2.24
N PRO A 182 -2.98 -14.30 -2.92
CA PRO A 182 -3.53 -15.64 -2.69
C PRO A 182 -3.32 -16.15 -1.27
N ARG A 183 -2.24 -15.74 -0.60
CA ARG A 183 -1.92 -16.15 0.77
C ARG A 183 -2.95 -15.62 1.75
N LEU A 184 -3.31 -14.33 1.64
CA LEU A 184 -4.34 -13.72 2.49
C LEU A 184 -5.73 -14.30 2.22
N VAL A 185 -6.05 -14.63 0.97
CA VAL A 185 -7.30 -15.34 0.63
C VAL A 185 -7.32 -16.75 1.25
N ALA A 186 -6.22 -17.50 1.17
CA ALA A 186 -6.11 -18.81 1.78
C ALA A 186 -6.25 -18.76 3.31
N LEU A 187 -5.72 -17.72 3.95
CA LEU A 187 -5.92 -17.50 5.38
C LEU A 187 -7.40 -17.27 5.74
N ALA A 188 -8.15 -16.54 4.91
CA ALA A 188 -9.58 -16.34 5.11
C ALA A 188 -10.39 -17.64 4.93
N GLU A 189 -10.02 -18.46 3.94
CA GLU A 189 -10.64 -19.77 3.70
C GLU A 189 -10.40 -20.75 4.86
N GLY A 190 -9.20 -20.70 5.46
CA GLY A 190 -8.82 -21.53 6.61
C GLY A 190 -9.38 -21.09 7.95
N LEU A 191 -10.23 -20.05 8.01
CA LEU A 191 -10.94 -19.69 9.25
C LEU A 191 -12.14 -20.60 9.42
N ASP A 192 -12.29 -21.31 10.54
CA ASP A 192 -13.42 -22.23 10.74
C ASP A 192 -14.67 -21.54 11.30
N HIS A 193 -14.49 -20.54 12.16
CA HIS A 193 -15.60 -19.84 12.81
C HIS A 193 -16.28 -18.88 11.81
N PRO A 194 -17.62 -18.92 11.67
CA PRO A 194 -18.33 -18.10 10.69
C PRO A 194 -18.13 -16.60 10.91
N GLU A 195 -18.08 -16.14 12.16
CA GLU A 195 -17.81 -14.73 12.48
C GLU A 195 -16.42 -14.27 12.02
N HIS A 196 -15.41 -15.13 12.16
CA HIS A 196 -14.05 -14.84 11.71
C HIS A 196 -14.00 -14.77 10.17
N ARG A 197 -14.69 -15.68 9.49
CA ARG A 197 -14.85 -15.63 8.02
C ARG A 197 -15.52 -14.33 7.58
N VAL A 198 -16.60 -13.92 8.26
CA VAL A 198 -17.30 -12.66 7.97
C VAL A 198 -16.35 -11.48 8.12
N LEU A 199 -15.59 -11.38 9.22
CA LEU A 199 -14.62 -10.30 9.42
C LEU A 199 -13.56 -10.27 8.30
N ALA A 200 -13.00 -11.42 7.93
CA ALA A 200 -12.03 -11.50 6.84
C ALA A 200 -12.62 -11.10 5.49
N LEU A 201 -13.83 -11.57 5.17
CA LEU A 201 -14.57 -11.18 3.96
C LEU A 201 -14.94 -9.69 3.97
N TRP A 202 -15.20 -9.11 5.14
CA TRP A 202 -15.53 -7.71 5.26
C TRP A 202 -14.34 -6.81 4.89
N GLY A 203 -13.14 -7.21 5.29
CA GLY A 203 -11.90 -6.56 4.85
C GLY A 203 -11.58 -6.83 3.39
N LEU A 204 -11.40 -8.10 3.03
CA LEU A 204 -10.93 -8.49 1.70
C LEU A 204 -11.93 -8.12 0.60
N GLY A 205 -13.23 -8.18 0.89
CA GLY A 205 -14.31 -7.74 0.01
C GLY A 205 -14.19 -6.26 -0.37
N ALA A 206 -13.68 -5.41 0.53
CA ALA A 206 -13.51 -3.99 0.25
C ALA A 206 -12.40 -3.71 -0.79
N GLY A 207 -11.39 -4.59 -0.89
CA GLY A 207 -10.29 -4.51 -1.86
C GLY A 207 -10.39 -5.52 -3.01
N VAL A 208 -11.50 -6.25 -3.12
CA VAL A 208 -11.65 -7.36 -4.08
C VAL A 208 -11.49 -6.94 -5.55
N ALA A 209 -11.80 -5.68 -5.86
CA ALA A 209 -11.74 -5.11 -7.21
C ALA A 209 -10.37 -5.23 -7.87
N GLY A 210 -9.28 -5.15 -7.09
CA GLY A 210 -7.92 -5.23 -7.61
C GLY A 210 -7.30 -6.62 -7.49
N LEU A 211 -8.09 -7.64 -7.12
CA LEU A 211 -7.66 -9.03 -7.13
C LEU A 211 -7.92 -9.66 -8.49
N GLU A 212 -7.07 -10.63 -8.86
CA GLU A 212 -7.30 -11.47 -10.04
C GLU A 212 -8.66 -12.20 -9.99
N PRO A 213 -9.35 -12.43 -11.12
CA PRO A 213 -10.69 -13.01 -11.15
C PRO A 213 -10.84 -14.35 -10.39
N ALA A 214 -9.79 -15.18 -10.39
CA ALA A 214 -9.77 -16.44 -9.65
C ALA A 214 -9.85 -16.21 -8.12
N LEU A 215 -9.19 -15.18 -7.60
CA LEU A 215 -9.25 -14.81 -6.18
C LEU A 215 -10.58 -14.15 -5.83
N GLN A 216 -11.10 -13.29 -6.72
CA GLN A 216 -12.44 -12.73 -6.58
C GLN A 216 -13.49 -13.84 -6.42
N GLN A 217 -13.44 -14.85 -7.31
CA GLN A 217 -14.37 -15.98 -7.26
C GLN A 217 -14.26 -16.79 -5.97
N ARG A 218 -13.04 -16.99 -5.44
CA ARG A 218 -12.82 -17.69 -4.16
C ARG A 218 -13.49 -16.97 -2.99
N LEU A 219 -13.34 -15.65 -2.90
CA LEU A 219 -13.98 -14.84 -1.84
C LEU A 219 -15.51 -14.85 -1.95
N VAL A 220 -16.06 -14.77 -3.17
CA VAL A 220 -17.51 -14.85 -3.39
C VAL A 220 -18.04 -16.24 -2.98
N ARG A 221 -17.36 -17.33 -3.34
CA ARG A 221 -17.73 -18.69 -2.88
C ARG A 221 -17.64 -18.84 -1.36
N LEU A 222 -16.65 -18.22 -0.72
CA LEU A 222 -16.53 -18.25 0.74
C LEU A 222 -17.73 -17.56 1.40
N ALA A 223 -18.21 -16.43 0.84
CA ALA A 223 -19.42 -15.75 1.31
C ALA A 223 -20.69 -16.58 1.08
N GLU A 224 -20.79 -17.30 -0.05
CA GLU A 224 -21.93 -18.18 -0.36
C GLU A 224 -22.11 -19.30 0.65
N GLY A 225 -20.99 -19.90 1.07
CA GLY A 225 -20.97 -20.99 2.04
C GLY A 225 -21.39 -20.58 3.46
N LEU A 226 -21.61 -19.29 3.73
CA LEU A 226 -22.08 -18.81 5.03
C LEU A 226 -23.59 -19.00 5.19
N ALA A 227 -24.02 -19.18 6.44
CA ALA A 227 -25.44 -19.12 6.78
C ALA A 227 -26.03 -17.73 6.45
N PRO A 228 -27.35 -17.61 6.20
CA PRO A 228 -27.98 -16.39 5.70
C PRO A 228 -27.63 -15.11 6.47
N CYS A 229 -27.68 -15.13 7.81
CA CYS A 229 -27.34 -13.97 8.64
C CYS A 229 -25.88 -13.52 8.44
N TYR A 230 -24.94 -14.45 8.47
CA TYR A 230 -23.51 -14.18 8.24
C TYR A 230 -23.22 -13.77 6.79
N ARG A 231 -23.93 -14.36 5.83
CA ARG A 231 -23.82 -13.99 4.41
C ARG A 231 -24.21 -12.53 4.19
N ALA A 232 -25.30 -12.06 4.79
CA ALA A 232 -25.72 -10.66 4.70
C ALA A 232 -24.61 -9.70 5.14
N TRP A 233 -23.95 -10.01 6.26
CA TRP A 233 -22.85 -9.21 6.78
C TRP A 233 -21.62 -9.25 5.87
N ALA A 234 -21.26 -10.43 5.36
CA ALA A 234 -20.17 -10.59 4.41
C ALA A 234 -20.41 -9.79 3.11
N LEU A 235 -21.62 -9.85 2.54
CA LEU A 235 -21.99 -9.10 1.34
C LEU A 235 -21.82 -7.58 1.53
N GLY A 236 -22.11 -7.06 2.73
CA GLY A 236 -21.86 -5.65 3.07
C GLY A 236 -20.39 -5.23 2.88
N GLY A 237 -19.44 -6.16 2.99
CA GLY A 237 -18.01 -5.91 2.78
C GLY A 237 -17.60 -5.74 1.34
N PHE A 238 -18.28 -6.45 0.44
CA PHE A 238 -18.04 -6.34 -0.99
C PHE A 238 -18.51 -5.00 -1.56
N GLY A 239 -19.35 -4.24 -0.85
CA GLY A 239 -19.98 -3.03 -1.38
C GLY A 239 -19.01 -2.03 -2.03
N ALA A 240 -17.83 -1.80 -1.44
CA ALA A 240 -16.82 -0.89 -2.00
C ALA A 240 -16.09 -1.47 -3.22
N GLY A 241 -15.99 -2.79 -3.33
CA GLY A 241 -15.23 -3.48 -4.38
C GLY A 241 -16.09 -4.15 -5.46
N VAL A 242 -17.42 -4.17 -5.31
CA VAL A 242 -18.35 -4.89 -6.20
C VAL A 242 -18.24 -4.41 -7.65
N ALA A 243 -18.02 -3.10 -7.85
CA ALA A 243 -17.91 -2.51 -9.18
C ALA A 243 -16.70 -3.01 -9.99
N GLY A 244 -15.64 -3.49 -9.30
CA GLY A 244 -14.46 -4.06 -9.95
C GLY A 244 -14.50 -5.57 -10.14
N LEU A 245 -15.58 -6.24 -9.71
CA LEU A 245 -15.76 -7.67 -9.95
C LEU A 245 -16.13 -7.93 -11.42
N ALA A 246 -15.78 -9.12 -11.92
CA ALA A 246 -16.33 -9.59 -13.19
C ALA A 246 -17.87 -9.58 -13.19
N PRO A 247 -18.56 -9.22 -14.29
CA PRO A 247 -20.02 -9.10 -14.33
C PRO A 247 -20.77 -10.32 -13.81
N ALA A 248 -20.28 -11.53 -14.09
CA ALA A 248 -20.87 -12.76 -13.59
C ALA A 248 -20.83 -12.87 -12.04
N LEU A 249 -19.76 -12.38 -11.41
CA LEU A 249 -19.64 -12.36 -9.94
C LEU A 249 -20.52 -11.26 -9.33
N GLN A 250 -20.65 -10.11 -10.00
CA GLN A 250 -21.59 -9.06 -9.57
C GLN A 250 -23.02 -9.60 -9.54
N GLN A 251 -23.47 -10.22 -10.64
CA GLN A 251 -24.80 -10.85 -10.73
C GLN A 251 -24.99 -11.92 -9.64
N ARG A 252 -23.96 -12.72 -9.37
CA ARG A 252 -24.02 -13.74 -8.32
C ARG A 252 -24.19 -13.13 -6.93
N LEU A 253 -23.51 -12.03 -6.61
CA LEU A 253 -23.71 -11.30 -5.35
C LEU A 253 -25.12 -10.70 -5.24
N VAL A 254 -25.67 -10.19 -6.33
CA VAL A 254 -27.07 -9.68 -6.38
C VAL A 254 -28.05 -10.82 -6.04
N LEU A 255 -27.91 -11.97 -6.69
CA LEU A 255 -28.76 -13.13 -6.42
C LEU A 255 -28.67 -13.61 -4.97
N LEU A 256 -27.46 -13.58 -4.38
CA LEU A 256 -27.27 -13.92 -2.98
C LEU A 256 -27.94 -12.93 -2.04
N ALA A 257 -27.92 -11.63 -2.38
CA ALA A 257 -28.60 -10.59 -1.61
C ALA A 257 -30.13 -10.74 -1.69
N GLU A 258 -30.68 -10.95 -2.89
CA GLU A 258 -32.11 -11.21 -3.10
C GLU A 258 -32.59 -12.46 -2.36
N GLY A 259 -31.73 -13.50 -2.29
CA GLY A 259 -32.00 -14.72 -1.54
C GLY A 259 -32.14 -14.51 -0.02
N LEU A 260 -31.65 -13.40 0.54
CA LEU A 260 -31.79 -13.07 1.96
C LEU A 260 -33.21 -12.61 2.33
N ASP A 261 -33.96 -12.07 1.38
CA ASP A 261 -35.32 -11.57 1.60
C ASP A 261 -36.39 -12.66 1.66
N GLN A 262 -36.00 -13.93 1.47
CA GLN A 262 -36.91 -15.07 1.53
C GLN A 262 -37.45 -15.27 2.96
N PRO A 263 -38.75 -15.58 3.12
CA PRO A 263 -39.43 -15.60 4.42
C PRO A 263 -38.85 -16.61 5.43
N GLY A 264 -38.08 -17.62 5.00
CA GLY A 264 -37.38 -18.56 5.87
C GLY A 264 -36.13 -18.00 6.58
N HIS A 265 -35.76 -16.74 6.33
CA HIS A 265 -34.58 -16.08 6.90
C HIS A 265 -34.91 -14.86 7.77
N ARG A 266 -36.21 -14.54 7.92
CA ARG A 266 -36.72 -13.57 8.88
C ARG A 266 -36.99 -14.28 10.20
N ALA A 267 -35.97 -14.42 11.03
CA ALA A 267 -36.10 -14.82 12.43
C ALA A 267 -35.95 -13.59 13.33
#